data_AF-A0A804QAE9-F1
#
_entry.id   AF-A0A804QAE9-F1
#
_cell.length_a   1.000
_cell.length_b   1.000
_cell.length_c   1.000
_cell.angle_alpha   90.00
_cell.angle_beta   90.00
_cell.angle_gamma   90.00
#
_symmetry.space_group_name_H-M   'P 1'
#
loop_
_entity.id
_entity.type
_entity.pdbx_description
1 polymer ?
#
loop_
_entity_poly.entity_id
_entity_poly.type
_entity_poly.pdbx_seq_one_letter_code
_entity_poly.pdbx_strand_id
1 'polypeptide(L)'
;MFMTIISCYPLRGDDISIVCASLIRSIKLLISCLPFSPLSRQDLVSWKMALDKRQLPEVDRNCLFKLSGYIDIDKINTAAWPALAADLDAGDQSITALAFGFTRLFQPNKPVTKGQA
;
A
#
# COMPACT_ATOMS: atom_id res chain seq x y z
N MET A 1 -1.43 22.44 -11.31
CA MET A 1 -1.48 21.80 -9.97
C MET A 1 -2.94 21.50 -9.67
N PHE A 2 -3.47 20.38 -10.15
CA PHE A 2 -4.80 19.94 -9.74
C PHE A 2 -4.65 19.31 -8.36
N MET A 3 -4.73 20.14 -7.32
CA MET A 3 -5.17 19.63 -6.02
C MET A 3 -6.57 19.08 -6.28
N THR A 4 -6.75 17.77 -6.13
CA THR A 4 -8.08 17.17 -6.13
C THR A 4 -8.86 17.85 -5.00
N ILE A 5 -9.65 18.86 -5.37
CA ILE A 5 -10.68 19.42 -4.53
C ILE A 5 -11.56 18.22 -4.22
N ILE A 6 -11.49 17.74 -2.98
CA ILE A 6 -12.49 16.80 -2.49
C ILE A 6 -13.80 17.54 -2.60
N SER A 7 -14.54 17.21 -3.66
CA SER A 7 -15.86 17.73 -3.90
C SER A 7 -16.70 17.27 -2.72
N CYS A 8 -16.96 18.17 -1.78
CA CYS A 8 -17.88 17.98 -0.66
C CYS A 8 -19.29 17.82 -1.22
N TYR A 9 -19.61 16.64 -1.75
CA TYR A 9 -20.99 16.22 -1.88
C TYR A 9 -21.53 15.88 -0.48
N PRO A 10 -22.84 16.08 -0.21
CA PRO A 10 -23.43 15.70 1.07
C PRO A 10 -23.48 14.16 1.14
N LEU A 11 -22.50 13.60 1.85
CA LEU A 11 -22.24 12.16 1.95
C LEU A 11 -23.12 11.53 3.03
N ARG A 12 -23.71 10.37 2.72
CA ARG A 12 -24.42 9.54 3.69
C ARG A 12 -23.39 8.90 4.64
N GLY A 13 -23.79 8.56 5.86
CA GLY A 13 -22.87 8.20 6.96
C GLY A 13 -21.79 7.16 6.62
N ASP A 14 -22.07 6.19 5.75
CA ASP A 14 -21.10 5.19 5.28
C ASP A 14 -20.04 5.78 4.34
N ASP A 15 -20.42 6.76 3.52
CA ASP A 15 -19.51 7.40 2.56
C ASP A 15 -18.53 8.37 3.23
N ILE A 16 -18.87 8.95 4.39
CA ILE A 16 -17.96 9.81 5.16
C ILE A 16 -16.70 9.02 5.55
N SER A 17 -16.87 7.76 5.96
CA SER A 17 -15.75 6.88 6.31
C SER A 17 -14.86 6.60 5.09
N ILE A 18 -15.46 6.39 3.91
CA ILE A 18 -14.74 6.14 2.66
C ILE A 18 -13.97 7.40 2.21
N VAL A 19 -14.60 8.58 2.29
CA VAL A 19 -13.96 9.84 1.92
C VAL A 19 -12.87 10.21 2.92
N CYS A 20 -13.09 9.98 4.21
CA CYS A 20 -12.08 10.20 5.24
C CYS A 20 -10.88 9.25 5.02
N ALA A 21 -11.12 7.97 4.74
CA ALA A 21 -10.06 7.01 4.40
C ALA A 21 -9.31 7.42 3.13
N SER A 22 -10.02 7.89 2.08
CA SER A 22 -9.39 8.39 0.85
C SER A 22 -8.58 9.66 1.08
N LEU A 23 -9.06 10.61 1.88
CA LEU A 23 -8.35 11.83 2.22
C LEU A 23 -7.13 11.53 3.08
N ILE A 24 -7.25 10.69 4.11
CA ILE A 24 -6.13 10.25 4.94
C ILE A 24 -5.09 9.52 4.09
N ARG A 25 -5.53 8.64 3.17
CA ARG A 25 -4.65 7.99 2.19
C ARG A 25 -3.95 9.04 1.34
N SER A 26 -4.69 9.98 0.76
CA SER A 26 -4.13 11.06 -0.09
C SER A 26 -3.13 11.96 0.66
N ILE A 27 -3.41 12.31 1.92
CA ILE A 27 -2.50 13.09 2.76
C ILE A 27 -1.24 12.27 3.09
N LYS A 28 -1.40 11.00 3.48
CA LYS A 28 -0.27 10.12 3.75
C LYS A 28 0.62 9.94 2.51
N LEU A 29 0.03 9.82 1.32
CA LEU A 29 0.72 9.80 0.03
C LEU A 29 1.51 11.10 -0.20
N LEU A 30 0.91 12.27 0.10
CA LEU A 30 1.56 13.56 -0.13
C LEU A 30 2.78 13.77 0.78
N ILE A 31 2.67 13.41 2.06
CA ILE A 31 3.75 13.57 3.04
C ILE A 31 4.97 12.71 2.68
N SER A 32 4.73 11.51 2.19
CA SER A 32 5.78 10.52 1.96
C SER A 32 6.44 10.66 0.59
N CYS A 33 5.81 11.37 -0.34
CA CYS A 33 6.41 11.81 -1.60
C CYS A 33 7.37 13.00 -1.41
N LEU A 34 7.52 13.53 -0.18
CA LEU A 34 8.55 14.52 0.11
C LEU A 34 9.93 13.90 -0.13
N PRO A 35 10.83 14.57 -0.88
CA PRO A 35 12.13 14.01 -1.27
C PRO A 35 13.06 13.68 -0.08
N PHE A 36 12.69 14.09 1.13
CA PHE A 36 13.45 13.91 2.36
C PHE A 36 12.88 12.82 3.29
N SER A 37 11.65 12.34 3.08
CA SER A 37 11.09 11.29 3.93
C SER A 37 11.50 9.91 3.43
N PRO A 38 12.09 9.04 4.27
CA PRO A 38 12.38 7.68 3.88
C PRO A 38 11.07 6.93 3.58
N LEU A 39 10.96 6.41 2.36
CA LEU A 39 9.82 5.61 1.93
C LEU A 39 9.97 4.17 2.46
N SER A 40 8.96 3.65 3.14
CA SER A 40 8.94 2.27 3.61
C SER A 40 8.55 1.30 2.48
N ARG A 41 8.97 0.03 2.58
CA ARG A 41 8.63 -1.01 1.60
C ARG A 41 7.13 -1.21 1.46
N GLN A 42 6.41 -1.23 2.59
CA GLN A 42 4.95 -1.40 2.57
C GLN A 42 4.25 -0.21 1.92
N ASP A 43 4.76 1.02 2.12
CA ASP A 43 4.16 2.22 1.55
C ASP A 43 4.40 2.24 0.05
N LEU A 44 5.60 1.88 -0.42
CA LEU A 44 5.89 1.73 -1.86
C LEU A 44 4.86 0.83 -2.55
N VAL A 45 4.65 -0.38 -2.03
CA VAL A 45 3.68 -1.34 -2.59
C VAL A 45 2.25 -0.79 -2.51
N SER A 46 1.88 -0.21 -1.36
CA SER A 46 0.56 0.40 -1.17
C SER A 46 0.25 1.51 -2.17
N TRP A 47 1.28 2.29 -2.56
CA TRP A 47 1.11 3.39 -3.51
C TRP A 47 1.01 2.90 -4.94
N LYS A 48 1.92 2.01 -5.33
CA LYS A 48 1.89 1.45 -6.68
C LYS A 48 0.56 0.74 -6.92
N MET A 49 0.05 -0.01 -5.93
CA MET A 49 -1.27 -0.61 -6.00
C MET A 49 -2.40 0.41 -5.97
N ALA A 50 -2.27 1.53 -5.24
CA ALA A 50 -3.25 2.62 -5.30
C ALA A 50 -3.36 3.25 -6.71
N LEU A 51 -2.25 3.29 -7.45
CA LEU A 51 -2.19 3.82 -8.80
C LEU A 51 -2.65 2.80 -9.85
N ASP A 52 -2.23 1.55 -9.71
CA ASP A 52 -2.52 0.49 -10.69
C ASP A 52 -3.93 -0.10 -10.53
N LYS A 53 -4.45 -0.15 -9.30
CA LYS A 53 -5.72 -0.82 -8.97
C LYS A 53 -6.67 0.15 -8.27
N ARG A 54 -7.86 0.36 -8.88
CA ARG A 54 -8.93 1.16 -8.26
C ARG A 54 -9.61 0.45 -7.08
N GLN A 55 -9.58 -0.87 -7.07
CA GLN A 55 -10.15 -1.72 -6.02
C GLN A 55 -9.08 -2.70 -5.58
N LEU A 56 -8.95 -2.87 -4.27
CA LEU A 56 -8.02 -3.83 -3.67
C LEU A 56 -8.82 -5.00 -3.09
N PRO A 57 -8.29 -6.23 -3.12
CA PRO A 57 -8.94 -7.39 -2.55
C PRO A 57 -9.03 -7.24 -1.03
N GLU A 58 -10.15 -7.65 -0.44
CA GLU A 58 -10.24 -7.82 1.00
C GLU A 58 -9.46 -9.08 1.39
N VAL A 59 -8.55 -8.95 2.35
CA VAL A 59 -7.63 -10.04 2.72
C VAL A 59 -7.52 -10.15 4.24
N ASP A 60 -7.67 -11.39 4.73
CA ASP A 60 -7.41 -11.74 6.12
C ASP A 60 -5.91 -12.03 6.34
N ARG A 61 -5.44 -11.90 7.59
CA ARG A 61 -4.06 -12.21 8.00
C ARG A 61 -3.61 -13.59 7.51
N ASN A 62 -4.48 -14.59 7.66
CA ASN A 62 -4.16 -15.97 7.30
C ASN A 62 -4.05 -16.16 5.78
N CYS A 63 -4.87 -15.44 5.01
CA CYS A 63 -4.79 -15.43 3.55
C CYS A 63 -3.46 -14.80 3.10
N LEU A 64 -3.10 -13.65 3.67
CA LEU A 64 -1.83 -13.00 3.33
C LEU A 64 -0.62 -13.87 3.68
N PHE A 65 -0.63 -14.56 4.84
CA PHE A 65 0.43 -15.47 5.23
C PHE A 65 0.60 -16.65 4.27
N LYS A 66 -0.50 -17.22 3.79
CA LYS A 66 -0.46 -18.31 2.80
C LYS A 66 0.04 -17.84 1.43
N LEU A 67 -0.31 -16.61 1.04
CA LEU A 67 0.11 -16.03 -0.24
C LEU A 67 1.58 -15.60 -0.23
N SER A 68 2.02 -14.90 0.81
CA SER A 68 3.36 -14.31 0.87
C SER A 68 4.42 -15.20 1.51
N GLY A 69 4.03 -16.02 2.50
CA GLY A 69 4.96 -16.74 3.36
C GLY A 69 5.82 -15.84 4.26
N TYR A 70 5.45 -14.56 4.44
CA TYR A 70 6.24 -13.65 5.27
C TYR A 70 6.19 -14.01 6.75
N ILE A 71 7.36 -14.06 7.37
CA ILE A 71 7.47 -14.32 8.82
C ILE A 71 7.17 -13.07 9.66
N ASP A 72 7.24 -11.88 9.06
CA ASP A 72 7.07 -10.59 9.74
C ASP A 72 5.74 -9.91 9.42
N ILE A 73 4.69 -10.68 9.11
CA ILE A 73 3.34 -10.16 8.81
C ILE A 73 2.78 -9.34 9.96
N ASP A 74 3.09 -9.71 11.21
CA ASP A 74 2.65 -8.96 12.39
C ASP A 74 3.24 -7.55 12.46
N LYS A 75 4.33 -7.29 11.73
CA LYS A 75 4.93 -5.95 11.63
C LYS A 75 4.37 -5.15 10.46
N ILE A 76 3.60 -5.77 9.56
CA ILE A 76 3.02 -5.12 8.40
C ILE A 76 1.72 -4.44 8.82
N ASN A 77 1.56 -3.17 8.46
CA ASN A 77 0.30 -2.46 8.70
C ASN A 77 -0.87 -3.17 8.00
N THR A 78 -1.98 -3.40 8.71
CA THR A 78 -3.20 -4.02 8.18
C THR A 78 -3.77 -3.29 6.96
N ALA A 79 -3.58 -1.97 6.87
CA ALA A 79 -3.99 -1.18 5.71
C ALA A 79 -3.17 -1.48 4.44
N ALA A 80 -1.98 -2.08 4.56
CA ALA A 80 -1.12 -2.46 3.44
C ALA A 80 -1.34 -3.90 2.97
N TRP A 81 -2.01 -4.74 3.77
CA TRP A 81 -2.32 -6.12 3.38
C TRP A 81 -3.06 -6.26 2.05
N PRO A 82 -4.15 -5.50 1.76
CA PRO A 82 -4.87 -5.65 0.50
C PRO A 82 -4.03 -5.25 -0.71
N ALA A 83 -3.12 -4.28 -0.53
CA ALA A 83 -2.14 -3.92 -1.56
C ALA A 83 -1.10 -5.02 -1.76
N LEU A 84 -0.54 -5.59 -0.68
CA LEU A 84 0.41 -6.68 -0.78
C LEU A 84 -0.20 -7.93 -1.40
N ALA A 85 -1.45 -8.27 -1.07
CA ALA A 85 -2.15 -9.38 -1.68
C ALA A 85 -2.32 -9.17 -3.20
N ALA A 86 -2.71 -7.97 -3.62
CA ALA A 86 -2.82 -7.62 -5.03
C ALA A 86 -1.45 -7.62 -5.76
N ASP A 87 -0.39 -7.21 -5.07
CA ASP A 87 0.98 -7.25 -5.59
C ASP A 87 1.43 -8.69 -5.79
N LEU A 88 1.25 -9.54 -4.78
CA LEU A 88 1.67 -10.95 -4.80
C LEU A 88 0.90 -11.79 -5.83
N ASP A 89 -0.34 -11.42 -6.15
CA ASP A 89 -1.13 -12.05 -7.21
C ASP A 89 -0.48 -11.87 -8.60
N ALA A 90 0.34 -10.82 -8.78
CA ALA A 90 1.13 -10.63 -10.01
C ALA A 90 2.33 -11.59 -10.12
N GLY A 91 2.63 -12.38 -9.07
CA GLY A 91 3.70 -13.37 -9.07
C GLY A 91 5.07 -12.75 -9.35
N ASP A 92 5.72 -13.19 -10.42
CA ASP A 92 7.05 -12.70 -10.84
C ASP A 92 7.03 -11.22 -11.29
N GLN A 93 5.86 -10.68 -11.64
CA GLN A 93 5.68 -9.27 -11.98
C GLN A 93 5.36 -8.39 -10.76
N SER A 94 5.27 -8.98 -9.57
CA SER A 94 5.05 -8.22 -8.34
C SER A 94 6.21 -7.28 -8.07
N ILE A 95 5.93 -6.11 -7.49
CA ILE A 95 6.96 -5.18 -7.01
C ILE A 95 7.83 -5.89 -5.98
N THR A 96 7.23 -6.74 -5.16
CA THR A 96 8.00 -7.47 -4.17
C THR A 96 9.04 -8.38 -4.83
N ALA A 97 8.67 -9.13 -5.88
CA ALA A 97 9.62 -9.95 -6.63
C ALA A 97 10.66 -9.10 -7.37
N LEU A 98 10.26 -8.00 -8.01
CA LEU A 98 11.14 -7.17 -8.83
C LEU A 98 12.11 -6.29 -8.01
N ALA A 99 11.61 -5.63 -6.96
CA ALA A 99 12.36 -4.68 -6.15
C ALA A 99 13.07 -5.32 -4.96
N PHE A 100 12.50 -6.38 -4.37
CA PHE A 100 13.01 -7.02 -3.15
C PHE A 100 13.41 -8.49 -3.34
N GLY A 101 13.06 -9.12 -4.46
CA GLY A 101 13.29 -10.54 -4.70
C GLY A 101 12.34 -11.45 -3.92
N PHE A 102 12.53 -12.76 -4.08
CA PHE A 102 11.80 -13.79 -3.33
C PHE A 102 12.35 -13.91 -1.91
N THR A 103 11.88 -13.03 -1.02
CA THR A 103 12.23 -13.04 0.41
C THR A 103 11.09 -13.57 1.26
N ARG A 104 11.40 -14.36 2.29
CA ARG A 104 10.44 -14.71 3.36
C ARG A 104 10.36 -13.65 4.45
N LEU A 105 11.23 -12.65 4.41
CA LEU A 105 11.29 -11.55 5.37
C LEU A 105 11.12 -10.24 4.60
N PHE A 106 9.93 -9.63 4.69
CA PHE A 106 9.57 -8.46 3.89
C PHE A 106 10.24 -7.18 4.40
N GLN A 107 10.39 -7.04 5.72
CA GLN A 107 10.91 -5.87 6.42
C GLN A 107 10.11 -4.60 6.08
N PRO A 108 8.83 -4.50 6.49
CA PRO A 108 7.92 -3.45 6.02
C PRO A 108 8.45 -2.03 6.25
N ASN A 109 9.08 -1.78 7.40
CA ASN A 109 9.61 -0.47 7.80
C ASN A 109 11.01 -0.16 7.23
N LYS A 110 11.62 -1.08 6.48
CA LYS A 110 12.93 -0.82 5.89
C LYS A 110 12.81 0.29 4.84
N PRO A 111 13.69 1.31 4.86
CA PRO A 111 13.70 2.32 3.83
C PRO A 111 14.04 1.71 2.46
N VAL A 112 13.28 2.11 1.45
CA VAL A 112 13.47 1.78 0.04
C VAL A 112 14.50 2.75 -0.56
N THR A 113 15.37 2.24 -1.44
CA THR A 113 16.31 3.10 -2.17
C THR A 113 15.65 3.71 -3.42
N LYS A 114 16.15 4.84 -3.91
CA LYS A 114 15.60 5.48 -5.13
C LYS A 114 15.59 4.58 -6.38
N GLY A 115 16.43 3.55 -6.44
CA GLY A 115 16.46 2.62 -7.56
C GLY A 115 15.41 1.49 -7.45
N GLN A 116 14.77 1.34 -6.29
CA GLN A 116 13.71 0.35 -6.05
C GLN A 116 12.31 0.96 -6.19
N ALA A 117 12.19 2.29 -6.13
CA ALA A 117 10.94 3.04 -6.29
C ALA A 117 10.78 3.50 -7.73
#